data_AF-A0A7G2S2T0-F1
#
_entry.id   AF-A0A7G2S2T0-F1
#
_cell.length_a   1.000
_cell.length_b   1.000
_cell.length_c   1.000
_cell.angle_alpha   90.00
_cell.angle_beta   90.00
_cell.angle_gamma   90.00
#
_symmetry.space_group_name_H-M   'P 1'
#
loop_
_entity.id
_entity.type
_entity.pdbx_description
1 polymer ?
#
loop_
_entity_poly.entity_id
_entity_poly.type
_entity_poly.pdbx_seq_one_letter_code
_entity_poly.pdbx_strand_id
1 'polypeptide(L)'
;MNRKISVSGLTHDSASAFVSMMGIINGHCSVIWENADPGQADVLLVTAKDSPRATSSKSDKPCILVYPSSQDRPDAPFTLSHPFRAMNMIRVLEDVARALPG
;
A
#
# COMPACT_ATOMS: atom_id res chain seq x y z
N MET A 1 10.86 7.31 -12.41
CA MET A 1 11.18 5.93 -11.99
C MET A 1 9.87 5.26 -11.65
N ASN A 2 9.66 4.01 -12.08
CA ASN A 2 8.42 3.29 -11.82
C ASN A 2 8.65 2.36 -10.63
N ARG A 3 7.67 2.29 -9.72
CA ARG A 3 7.68 1.42 -8.56
C ARG A 3 6.45 0.52 -8.61
N LYS A 4 6.61 -0.71 -8.15
CA LYS A 4 5.57 -1.72 -8.21
C LYS A 4 4.99 -1.97 -6.83
N ILE A 5 3.67 -1.97 -6.74
CA ILE A 5 2.93 -2.32 -5.53
C ILE A 5 2.02 -3.51 -5.82
N SER A 6 1.91 -4.44 -4.87
CA SER A 6 0.97 -5.55 -4.99
C SER A 6 -0.10 -5.46 -3.91
N VAL A 7 -1.36 -5.59 -4.33
CA VAL A 7 -2.51 -5.62 -3.43
C VAL A 7 -2.75 -7.05 -2.97
N SER A 8 -2.51 -7.34 -1.70
CA SER A 8 -2.58 -8.67 -1.10
C SER A 8 -3.51 -8.71 0.11
N GLY A 9 -4.38 -9.71 0.21
CA GLY A 9 -5.25 -9.92 1.37
C GLY A 9 -6.44 -8.95 1.51
N LEU A 10 -6.53 -7.90 0.70
CA LEU A 10 -7.68 -6.99 0.67
C LEU A 10 -8.92 -7.64 0.07
N THR A 11 -10.10 -7.22 0.53
CA THR A 11 -11.37 -7.56 -0.13
C THR A 11 -11.38 -6.99 -1.56
N HIS A 12 -12.15 -7.61 -2.47
CA HIS A 12 -12.24 -7.18 -3.86
C HIS A 12 -12.57 -5.68 -3.99
N ASP A 13 -13.53 -5.19 -3.20
CA ASP A 13 -13.95 -3.78 -3.22
C ASP A 13 -12.83 -2.84 -2.77
N SER A 14 -12.11 -3.18 -1.70
CA SER A 14 -11.00 -2.37 -1.20
C SER A 14 -9.82 -2.41 -2.17
N ALA A 15 -9.53 -3.57 -2.77
CA ALA A 15 -8.49 -3.70 -3.77
C ALA A 15 -8.80 -2.85 -5.02
N SER A 16 -10.03 -2.94 -5.53
CA SER A 16 -10.50 -2.15 -6.66
C SER A 16 -10.44 -0.65 -6.36
N ALA A 17 -10.94 -0.20 -5.20
CA ALA A 17 -10.90 1.19 -4.79
C ALA A 17 -9.46 1.73 -4.68
N PHE A 18 -8.52 0.93 -4.19
CA PHE A 18 -7.11 1.30 -4.14
C PHE A 18 -6.53 1.49 -5.54
N VAL A 19 -6.72 0.52 -6.44
CA VAL A 19 -6.20 0.58 -7.82
C VAL A 19 -6.81 1.76 -8.58
N SER A 20 -8.11 2.00 -8.43
CA SER A 20 -8.76 3.17 -9.02
C SER A 20 -8.18 4.49 -8.50
N MET A 21 -7.94 4.61 -7.19
CA MET A 21 -7.29 5.81 -6.65
C MET A 21 -5.85 5.95 -7.12
N MET A 22 -5.11 4.86 -7.25
CA MET A 22 -3.73 4.89 -7.75
C MET A 22 -3.65 5.50 -9.14
N GLY A 23 -4.61 5.16 -10.02
CA GLY A 23 -4.74 5.78 -11.34
C GLY A 23 -4.98 7.29 -11.29
N ILE A 24 -5.68 7.78 -10.28
CA ILE A 24 -5.93 9.22 -10.07
C ILE A 24 -4.69 9.94 -9.53
N ILE A 25 -3.97 9.32 -8.59
CA ILE A 25 -2.89 10.00 -7.86
C ILE A 25 -1.49 9.84 -8.46
N ASN A 26 -1.29 8.94 -9.43
CA ASN A 26 0.04 8.69 -10.01
C ASN A 26 0.71 9.96 -10.60
N GLY A 27 -0.06 10.92 -11.10
CA GLY A 27 0.47 12.22 -11.57
C GLY A 27 0.84 13.20 -10.45
N HIS A 28 0.58 12.83 -9.20
CA HIS A 28 0.83 13.64 -8.00
C HIS A 28 1.90 13.04 -7.08
N CYS A 29 2.49 11.92 -7.47
CA CYS A 29 3.60 11.27 -6.76
C CYS A 29 4.93 11.51 -7.51
N SER A 30 6.05 11.44 -6.79
CA SER A 30 7.42 11.55 -7.29
C SER A 30 7.84 10.35 -8.16
N VAL A 31 7.15 9.22 -7.97
CA VAL A 31 7.29 8.00 -8.75
C VAL A 31 5.92 7.55 -9.26
N ILE A 32 5.92 6.83 -10.38
CA ILE A 32 4.70 6.21 -10.92
C ILE A 32 4.54 4.86 -10.24
N TRP A 33 3.38 4.62 -9.62
CA TRP A 33 3.05 3.35 -8.99
C TRP A 33 2.26 2.45 -9.95
N GLU A 34 2.72 1.21 -10.09
CA GLU A 34 2.09 0.21 -10.94
C GLU A 34 1.62 -0.97 -10.08
N ASN A 35 0.42 -1.48 -10.37
CA ASN A 35 -0.05 -2.71 -9.73
C ASN A 35 0.67 -3.90 -10.36
N ALA A 36 1.25 -4.77 -9.55
CA ALA A 36 1.99 -5.94 -10.00
C ALA A 36 1.71 -7.17 -9.14
N ASP A 37 2.13 -8.33 -9.62
CA ASP A 37 2.11 -9.55 -8.83
C ASP A 37 3.02 -9.44 -7.59
N PRO A 38 2.68 -10.10 -6.46
CA PRO A 38 3.46 -10.00 -5.21
C PRO A 38 4.95 -10.36 -5.38
N GLY A 39 5.26 -11.27 -6.30
CA GLY A 39 6.64 -11.65 -6.62
C GLY A 39 7.47 -10.52 -7.20
N GLN A 40 6.86 -9.63 -7.99
CA GLN A 40 7.53 -8.54 -8.69
C GLN A 40 7.38 -7.17 -8.01
N ALA A 41 6.52 -7.05 -7.01
CA ALA A 41 6.29 -5.78 -6.33
C ALA A 41 7.47 -5.37 -5.44
N ASP A 42 7.70 -4.07 -5.31
CA ASP A 42 8.63 -3.49 -4.34
C ASP A 42 7.97 -3.38 -2.95
N VAL A 43 6.64 -3.21 -2.93
CA VAL A 43 5.83 -2.96 -1.73
C VAL A 43 4.59 -3.83 -1.75
N LEU A 44 4.16 -4.31 -0.58
CA LEU A 44 2.90 -5.05 -0.43
C LEU A 44 1.87 -4.19 0.30
N LEU A 45 0.64 -4.16 -0.21
CA LEU A 45 -0.51 -3.57 0.46
C LEU A 45 -1.31 -4.71 1.11
N VAL A 46 -1.42 -4.72 2.43
CA VAL A 46 -1.98 -5.84 3.21
C VAL A 46 -3.01 -5.36 4.24
N THR A 47 -3.96 -6.19 4.64
CA THR A 47 -4.92 -5.81 5.70
C THR A 47 -4.26 -5.88 7.08
N ALA A 48 -4.68 -5.01 7.99
CA ALA A 48 -4.24 -5.06 9.38
C ALA A 48 -4.58 -6.40 10.07
N LYS A 49 -5.67 -7.07 9.66
CA LYS A 49 -6.05 -8.39 10.21
C LYS A 49 -5.09 -9.50 9.80
N ASP A 50 -4.42 -9.34 8.67
CA ASP A 50 -3.41 -10.28 8.17
C ASP A 50 -1.99 -9.89 8.59
N SER A 51 -1.82 -8.86 9.43
CA SER A 51 -0.51 -8.38 9.90
C SER A 51 0.41 -9.51 10.43
N PRO A 52 -0.06 -10.50 11.23
CA PRO A 52 0.80 -11.61 11.67
C PRO A 52 1.22 -12.57 10.53
N ARG A 53 0.43 -12.66 9.45
CA ARG A 53 0.74 -13.48 8.26
C ARG A 53 1.62 -12.73 7.27
N ALA A 54 1.45 -11.42 7.13
CA ALA A 54 2.28 -10.57 6.27
C ALA A 54 3.74 -10.48 6.75
N THR A 55 3.97 -10.49 8.07
CA THR A 55 5.32 -10.58 8.66
C THR A 55 5.93 -11.99 8.59
N SER A 56 5.12 -13.03 8.34
CA SER A 56 5.57 -14.43 8.27
C SER A 56 5.90 -14.88 6.83
N SER A 57 5.42 -14.17 5.81
CA SER A 57 5.78 -14.43 4.42
C SER A 57 7.17 -13.86 4.14
N LYS A 58 8.20 -14.71 4.18
CA LYS A 58 9.53 -14.78 3.50
C LYS A 58 10.07 -13.62 2.62
N SER A 59 9.51 -12.43 2.67
CA SER A 59 9.71 -11.33 1.76
C SER A 59 10.01 -10.10 2.60
N ASP A 60 11.27 -9.68 2.64
CA ASP A 60 11.77 -8.47 3.32
C ASP A 60 11.23 -7.14 2.73
N LYS A 61 10.10 -7.21 2.01
CA LYS A 61 9.50 -6.07 1.31
C LYS A 61 8.67 -5.24 2.30
N PRO A 62 8.78 -3.90 2.25
CA PRO A 62 7.95 -3.03 3.07
C PRO A 62 6.46 -3.26 2.79
N CYS A 63 5.67 -3.17 3.84
CA CYS A 63 4.24 -3.38 3.80
C CYS A 63 3.48 -2.10 4.19
N ILE A 64 2.41 -1.80 3.45
CA ILE A 64 1.43 -0.77 3.81
C ILE A 64 0.21 -1.48 4.39
N LEU A 65 -0.09 -1.23 5.66
CA LEU A 65 -1.26 -1.83 6.32
C LEU A 65 -2.52 -1.01 6.06
N VAL A 66 -3.53 -1.65 5.50
CA VAL A 66 -4.86 -1.09 5.32
C VAL A 66 -5.75 -1.48 6.49
N TYR A 67 -6.38 -0.47 7.10
CA TYR A 67 -7.30 -0.65 8.23
C TYR A 67 -8.59 0.14 8.00
N PRO A 68 -9.74 -0.30 8.53
CA PRO A 68 -10.96 0.50 8.50
C PRO A 68 -10.79 1.80 9.28
N SER A 69 -11.29 2.92 8.75
CA SER A 69 -11.26 4.23 9.44
C SER A 69 -12.05 4.27 10.75
N SER A 70 -12.90 3.27 11.01
CA SER A 70 -13.58 3.06 12.29
C SER A 70 -12.73 2.38 13.35
N GLN A 71 -11.51 1.95 13.01
CA GLN A 71 -10.56 1.33 13.94
C GLN A 71 -9.39 2.26 14.22
N ASP A 72 -8.72 2.04 15.35
CA ASP A 72 -7.49 2.74 15.68
C ASP A 72 -6.40 2.43 14.65
N ARG A 73 -5.55 3.44 14.41
CA ARG A 73 -4.41 3.31 13.50
C ARG A 73 -3.47 2.22 14.02
N PRO A 74 -3.15 1.20 13.22
CA PRO A 74 -2.16 0.18 13.60
C PRO A 74 -0.79 0.80 13.85
N ASP A 75 -0.04 0.23 14.78
CA ASP A 75 1.36 0.59 15.02
C ASP A 75 2.25 -0.03 13.93
N ALA A 76 2.39 0.69 12.82
CA ALA A 76 3.21 0.31 11.68
C ALA A 76 3.72 1.55 10.93
N PRO A 77 4.89 1.43 10.25
CA PRO A 77 5.51 2.57 9.59
C PRO A 77 4.64 3.16 8.46
N PHE A 78 3.95 2.30 7.71
CA PHE A 78 3.09 2.70 6.61
C PHE A 78 1.68 2.14 6.81
N THR A 79 0.71 3.04 6.89
CA THR A 79 -0.69 2.68 7.14
C THR A 79 -1.64 3.51 6.30
N LEU A 80 -2.69 2.90 5.75
CA LEU A 80 -3.76 3.56 5.04
C LEU A 80 -5.12 3.22 5.64
N SER A 81 -5.91 4.24 5.95
CA SER A 81 -7.30 4.04 6.34
C SER A 81 -8.18 3.77 5.10
N HIS A 82 -9.13 2.84 5.21
CA HIS A 82 -10.22 2.66 4.25
C HIS A 82 -11.51 3.33 4.77
N PRO A 83 -12.26 4.10 3.96
CA PRO A 83 -12.03 4.38 2.54
C PRO A 83 -10.77 5.24 2.32
N PHE A 84 -10.09 5.00 1.19
CA PHE A 84 -8.87 5.74 0.87
C PHE A 84 -9.19 7.21 0.61
N ARG A 85 -8.20 8.08 0.82
CA ARG A 85 -8.31 9.51 0.51
C ARG A 85 -7.07 9.90 -0.29
N ALA A 86 -7.24 10.59 -1.41
CA ALA A 86 -6.15 10.92 -2.33
C ALA A 86 -4.94 11.53 -1.62
N MET A 87 -5.15 12.58 -0.81
CA MET A 87 -4.05 13.25 -0.08
C MET A 87 -3.34 12.35 0.92
N ASN A 88 -4.07 11.45 1.58
CA ASN A 88 -3.46 10.50 2.51
C ASN A 88 -2.66 9.43 1.76
N MET A 89 -3.21 8.95 0.65
CA MET A 89 -2.57 7.93 -0.19
C MET A 89 -1.30 8.46 -0.85
N ILE A 90 -1.30 9.69 -1.37
CA ILE A 90 -0.10 10.37 -1.88
C ILE A 90 0.99 10.44 -0.81
N ARG A 91 0.66 10.96 0.38
CA ARG A 91 1.63 11.10 1.48
C ARG A 91 2.29 9.77 1.84
N VAL A 92 1.49 8.72 2.03
CA VAL A 92 2.02 7.40 2.39
C VAL A 92 2.86 6.81 1.26
N LEU A 93 2.43 6.94 0.00
CA LEU A 93 3.21 6.45 -1.14
C LEU A 93 4.53 7.21 -1.32
N GLU A 94 4.58 8.52 -1.05
CA GLU A 94 5.83 9.29 -1.01
C GLU A 94 6.76 8.84 0.10
N ASP A 95 6.23 8.62 1.31
CA ASP A 95 7.01 8.12 2.45
C ASP A 95 7.63 6.75 2.13
N VAL A 96 6.86 5.86 1.50
CA VAL A 96 7.33 4.55 1.07
C VAL A 96 8.37 4.67 -0.05
N ALA A 97 8.13 5.51 -1.07
CA ALA A 97 9.07 5.72 -2.16
C ALA A 97 10.45 6.21 -1.66
N ARG A 98 10.46 7.07 -0.63
CA ARG A 98 11.69 7.57 0.02
C ARG A 98 12.39 6.52 0.87
N ALA A 99 11.64 5.57 1.42
CA ALA A 99 12.20 4.48 2.24
C ALA A 99 12.75 3.32 1.40
N LEU A 100 12.32 3.17 0.15
CA LEU A 100 12.84 2.16 -0.76
C LEU A 100 14.26 2.51 -1.24
N PRO A 101 15.18 1.53 -1.33
CA PRO A 101 16.50 1.78 -1.91
C PRO A 101 16.38 2.18 -3.39
N GLY A 102 17.26 3.11 -3.79
CA GLY A 102 17.39 3.61 -5.17
C GLY A 102 17.95 2.57 -6.12
#